data_AF-A0A7V4LR56-F1
#
_entry.id   AF-A0A7V4LR56-F1
#
_cell.length_a   1.000
_cell.length_b   1.000
_cell.length_c   1.000
_cell.angle_alpha   90.00
_cell.angle_beta   90.00
_cell.angle_gamma   90.00
#
_symmetry.space_group_name_H-M   'P 1'
#
loop_
_entity.id
_entity.type
_entity.pdbx_description
1 polymer ?
#
loop_
_entity_poly.entity_id
_entity_poly.type
_entity_poly.pdbx_seq_one_letter_code
_entity_poly.pdbx_strand_id
1 'polypeptide(L)'
;FWTGSKWDWFGGDPPFTEITRDGGWPSGNEGSESLPSHWAIRRYHCESNGPITIRGTLTHTSDWVYVTQTGVAANSLIYVYLSGTGEGYLDDLKLVAGTVPEAGPNLLPNGDFESGALTPWTVSANLAGSAITAAIRHSGSRSLRLVSTAAGTTRDSSIWQTISPALVNGQTYTLSYWYLPVTNSAPLVVRFSGNWIESQPRYCGDGVVGRIFVDGTPVYAQPAFVSRSDFQLTVPARRGSRVDLALDAGPRGDGACDGAIFTAEILTADPTLAVVADSAADWSRTGTQGEKNWHYGYFRGGVELPPIYRATNFVAFPRASGPHSTNNFWDGAAWDWWNGDPPFDEIGQVVMHPNGYNNNDIHWVIRRWISEVSGPITVDWTVNKLEASGAGVTLRILRNGMQQEAYTLPGTNAGLVARSVVIPGVQVGDFIDVALDPQGFAGGFGDGGDRCQVTAVIRGYPSLTSQIQGDIEFFMHQFGASVYLRLPFYVADPSAIQFLTLRMKYDDGFVAWLNGELVASANAPAAPEWNAAALTERTDAEASE
;
A
#
# COMPACT_ATOMS: atom_id res chain seq x y z
N PHE A 1 -21.00 -9.74 21.61
CA PHE A 1 -22.38 -10.10 21.24
C PHE A 1 -22.89 -9.12 20.19
N TRP A 2 -23.53 -9.61 19.13
CA TRP A 2 -24.07 -8.74 18.09
C TRP A 2 -25.35 -8.04 18.56
N THR A 3 -25.42 -6.72 18.45
CA THR A 3 -26.55 -5.90 18.89
C THR A 3 -27.48 -5.47 17.74
N GLY A 4 -27.13 -5.77 16.48
CA GLY A 4 -27.80 -5.27 15.29
C GLY A 4 -27.02 -4.15 14.57
N SER A 5 -26.13 -3.46 15.27
CA SER A 5 -25.28 -2.39 14.71
C SER A 5 -23.80 -2.50 15.06
N LYS A 6 -23.48 -3.16 16.18
CA LYS A 6 -22.11 -3.37 16.68
C LYS A 6 -21.98 -4.72 17.39
N TRP A 7 -20.75 -5.18 17.57
CA TRP A 7 -20.41 -6.23 18.52
C TRP A 7 -20.01 -5.59 19.85
N ASP A 8 -20.67 -6.01 20.92
CA ASP A 8 -20.56 -5.39 22.25
C ASP A 8 -20.67 -6.45 23.37
N TRP A 9 -20.25 -6.14 24.59
CA TRP A 9 -20.37 -7.04 25.73
C TRP A 9 -21.83 -7.20 26.20
N PHE A 10 -22.19 -8.39 26.66
CA PHE A 10 -23.55 -8.67 27.14
C PHE A 10 -23.63 -8.39 28.65
N GLY A 11 -24.53 -7.49 29.06
CA GLY A 11 -24.78 -7.18 30.47
C GLY A 11 -24.30 -5.82 30.95
N GLY A 12 -23.74 -5.00 30.06
CA GLY A 12 -23.23 -3.66 30.36
C GLY A 12 -21.75 -3.65 30.76
N ASP A 13 -21.24 -2.44 30.97
CA ASP A 13 -19.81 -2.19 31.19
C ASP A 13 -19.40 -2.28 32.67
N PRO A 14 -18.16 -2.70 32.98
CA PRO A 14 -17.08 -3.18 32.09
C PRO A 14 -17.11 -4.71 31.79
N PRO A 15 -16.45 -5.18 30.71
CA PRO A 15 -15.55 -4.44 29.79
C PRO A 15 -16.27 -3.67 28.68
N PHE A 16 -15.74 -2.50 28.33
CA PHE A 16 -16.25 -1.58 27.29
C PHE A 16 -15.84 -1.98 25.85
N THR A 17 -15.50 -3.25 25.62
CA THR A 17 -14.91 -3.66 24.33
C THR A 17 -15.95 -3.76 23.24
N GLU A 18 -15.80 -2.93 22.23
CA GLU A 18 -16.74 -2.83 21.12
C GLU A 18 -16.05 -2.96 19.76
N ILE A 19 -16.77 -3.54 18.79
CA ILE A 19 -16.39 -3.53 17.38
C ILE A 19 -17.58 -3.02 16.56
N THR A 20 -17.38 -1.92 15.85
CA THR A 20 -18.38 -1.36 14.92
C THR A 20 -18.10 -1.81 13.49
N ARG A 21 -18.74 -1.21 12.48
CA ARG A 21 -18.38 -1.43 11.07
C ARG A 21 -17.00 -0.85 10.73
N ASP A 22 -16.68 0.33 11.28
CA ASP A 22 -15.55 1.14 10.82
C ASP A 22 -14.38 1.14 11.82
N GLY A 23 -14.61 0.75 13.07
CA GLY A 23 -13.53 0.48 14.03
C GLY A 23 -14.02 -0.20 15.30
N GLY A 24 -13.75 0.39 16.46
CA GLY A 24 -14.11 -0.19 17.74
C GLY A 24 -13.62 0.63 18.93
N TRP A 25 -13.85 0.07 20.10
CA TRP A 25 -13.44 0.63 21.38
C TRP A 25 -12.70 -0.48 22.16
N PRO A 26 -11.41 -0.32 22.47
CA PRO A 26 -10.73 -1.25 23.35
C PRO A 26 -11.09 -0.97 24.82
N SER A 27 -11.13 -2.00 25.67
CA SER A 27 -11.27 -1.78 27.12
C SER A 27 -9.88 -1.84 27.74
N GLY A 28 -9.48 -0.75 28.37
CA GLY A 28 -8.32 -0.71 29.22
C GLY A 28 -8.52 -1.51 30.51
N ASN A 29 -7.46 -1.58 31.31
CA ASN A 29 -7.54 -2.02 32.70
C ASN A 29 -7.93 -0.88 33.66
N GLU A 30 -8.23 0.30 33.12
CA GLU A 30 -8.57 1.53 33.86
C GLU A 30 -7.50 1.91 34.91
N GLY A 31 -6.23 1.61 34.60
CA GLY A 31 -5.10 1.82 35.51
C GLY A 31 -5.00 0.80 36.66
N SER A 32 -5.81 -0.26 36.65
CA SER A 32 -5.79 -1.34 37.64
C SER A 32 -5.14 -2.59 37.08
N GLU A 33 -3.97 -3.00 37.59
CA GLU A 33 -3.29 -4.25 37.17
C GLU A 33 -4.11 -5.53 37.38
N SER A 34 -5.22 -5.45 38.12
CA SER A 34 -6.14 -6.57 38.39
C SER A 34 -7.26 -6.75 37.37
N LEU A 35 -7.49 -5.78 36.48
CA LEU A 35 -8.50 -5.87 35.43
C LEU A 35 -7.84 -6.30 34.10
N PRO A 36 -8.41 -7.27 33.36
CA PRO A 36 -7.87 -7.67 32.07
C PRO A 36 -8.08 -6.56 31.04
N SER A 37 -7.02 -6.19 30.31
CA SER A 37 -7.16 -5.36 29.10
C SER A 37 -7.76 -6.20 27.97
N HIS A 38 -8.76 -5.65 27.29
CA HIS A 38 -9.49 -6.33 26.23
C HIS A 38 -9.36 -5.54 24.92
N TRP A 39 -8.65 -6.14 23.96
CA TRP A 39 -8.48 -5.57 22.63
C TRP A 39 -9.69 -5.87 21.75
N ALA A 40 -10.08 -4.89 20.94
CA ALA A 40 -11.08 -5.06 19.90
C ALA A 40 -10.40 -5.60 18.64
N ILE A 41 -10.70 -6.85 18.25
CA ILE A 41 -9.97 -7.57 17.18
C ILE A 41 -10.92 -8.02 16.06
N ARG A 42 -10.57 -7.69 14.81
CA ARG A 42 -11.15 -8.31 13.61
C ARG A 42 -10.13 -9.25 12.96
N ARG A 43 -10.57 -10.46 12.62
CA ARG A 43 -9.73 -11.45 11.94
C ARG A 43 -10.18 -11.67 10.51
N TYR A 44 -9.24 -11.60 9.58
CA TYR A 44 -9.37 -12.13 8.24
C TYR A 44 -8.62 -13.47 8.13
N HIS A 45 -9.22 -14.43 7.42
CA HIS A 45 -8.59 -15.70 7.07
C HIS A 45 -8.15 -15.63 5.62
N CYS A 46 -6.85 -15.65 5.37
CA CYS A 46 -6.30 -15.49 4.03
C CYS A 46 -6.75 -16.62 3.10
N GLU A 47 -7.32 -16.27 1.95
CA GLU A 47 -7.83 -17.24 0.98
C GLU A 47 -6.79 -17.62 -0.10
N SER A 48 -5.72 -16.82 -0.24
CA SER A 48 -4.67 -16.96 -1.26
C SER A 48 -3.31 -17.36 -0.67
N ASN A 49 -2.44 -17.93 -1.50
CA ASN A 49 -1.01 -18.09 -1.19
C ASN A 49 -0.21 -16.94 -1.82
N GLY A 50 0.69 -16.32 -1.04
CA GLY A 50 1.54 -15.24 -1.51
C GLY A 50 1.41 -13.99 -0.65
N PRO A 51 2.24 -12.96 -0.93
CA PRO A 51 2.14 -11.70 -0.20
C PRO A 51 0.75 -11.07 -0.38
N ILE A 52 0.21 -10.53 0.72
CA ILE A 52 -1.00 -9.71 0.71
C ILE A 52 -0.63 -8.27 0.98
N THR A 53 -1.35 -7.33 0.36
CA THR A 53 -1.21 -5.92 0.69
C THR A 53 -2.39 -5.50 1.57
N ILE A 54 -2.07 -4.93 2.73
CA ILE A 54 -3.04 -4.41 3.68
C ILE A 54 -2.89 -2.90 3.68
N ARG A 55 -3.97 -2.18 3.37
CA ARG A 55 -3.99 -0.72 3.42
C ARG A 55 -5.23 -0.22 4.11
N GLY A 56 -5.16 0.94 4.77
CA GLY A 56 -6.32 1.45 5.49
C GLY A 56 -6.03 2.72 6.27
N THR A 57 -6.91 3.02 7.22
CA THR A 57 -6.86 4.23 8.03
C THR A 57 -7.03 3.89 9.51
N LEU A 58 -6.22 4.52 10.37
CA LEU A 58 -6.40 4.56 11.82
C LEU A 58 -6.72 6.00 12.24
N THR A 59 -7.86 6.21 12.89
CA THR A 59 -8.33 7.53 13.37
C THR A 59 -8.82 7.41 14.80
N HIS A 60 -8.27 8.20 15.72
CA HIS A 60 -8.83 8.33 17.06
C HIS A 60 -10.10 9.20 17.00
N THR A 61 -11.21 8.68 17.50
CA THR A 61 -12.48 9.41 17.58
C THR A 61 -12.64 9.96 18.99
N SER A 62 -12.17 11.18 19.21
CA SER A 62 -12.49 11.93 20.42
C SER A 62 -13.95 12.38 20.40
N ASP A 63 -14.68 12.16 21.49
CA ASP A 63 -16.04 12.68 21.69
C ASP A 63 -16.01 14.17 22.15
N TRP A 64 -17.18 14.77 22.34
CA TRP A 64 -17.33 16.11 22.90
C TRP A 64 -16.68 16.22 24.29
N VAL A 65 -15.82 17.21 24.46
CA VAL A 65 -15.10 17.49 25.71
C VAL A 65 -15.77 18.64 26.44
N TYR A 66 -16.25 18.39 27.67
CA TYR A 66 -16.72 19.45 28.55
C TYR A 66 -15.54 20.17 29.20
N VAL A 67 -15.52 21.50 29.07
CA VAL A 67 -14.50 22.35 29.66
C VAL A 67 -15.15 23.31 30.64
N THR A 68 -14.52 23.51 31.80
CA THR A 68 -14.92 24.53 32.77
C THR A 68 -13.69 25.22 33.35
N GLN A 69 -13.76 26.53 33.52
CA GLN A 69 -12.70 27.33 34.13
C GLN A 69 -13.28 28.51 34.91
N THR A 70 -12.86 28.66 36.16
CA THR A 70 -13.24 29.79 37.02
C THR A 70 -12.12 30.83 37.06
N GLY A 71 -12.48 32.10 37.13
CA GLY A 71 -11.53 33.21 37.27
C GLY A 71 -12.19 34.50 37.76
N VAL A 72 -11.38 35.54 37.96
CA VAL A 72 -11.82 36.84 38.50
C VAL A 72 -11.77 37.88 37.38
N ALA A 73 -12.89 38.51 37.07
CA ALA A 73 -12.99 39.39 35.91
C ALA A 73 -12.11 40.65 36.04
N ALA A 74 -11.39 40.97 34.97
CA ALA A 74 -10.67 42.25 34.81
C ALA A 74 -11.23 43.11 33.66
N ASN A 75 -11.96 42.50 32.74
CA ASN A 75 -12.62 43.13 31.59
C ASN A 75 -13.65 42.16 31.01
N SER A 76 -14.35 42.58 29.96
CA SER A 76 -15.47 41.84 29.35
C SER A 76 -15.17 41.33 27.92
N LEU A 77 -13.90 41.27 27.52
CA LEU A 77 -13.49 40.91 26.15
C LEU A 77 -13.02 39.46 26.09
N ILE A 78 -13.76 38.62 25.37
CA ILE A 78 -13.49 37.19 25.19
C ILE A 78 -12.95 36.89 23.78
N TYR A 79 -12.04 35.92 23.70
CA TYR A 79 -11.42 35.41 22.49
C TYR A 79 -11.62 33.89 22.38
N VAL A 80 -11.99 33.43 21.20
CA VAL A 80 -12.08 32.01 20.81
C VAL A 80 -11.20 31.80 19.57
N TYR A 81 -10.21 30.92 19.66
CA TYR A 81 -9.31 30.64 18.54
C TYR A 81 -8.61 29.29 18.69
N LEU A 82 -8.03 28.78 17.58
CA LEU A 82 -7.10 27.66 17.62
C LEU A 82 -5.66 28.17 17.71
N SER A 83 -4.78 27.47 18.41
CA SER A 83 -3.36 27.85 18.57
C SER A 83 -2.50 27.60 17.31
N GLY A 84 -3.12 27.26 16.19
CA GLY A 84 -2.52 26.93 14.91
C GLY A 84 -3.60 26.71 13.85
N THR A 85 -3.24 26.11 12.72
CA THR A 85 -4.21 25.70 11.69
C THR A 85 -5.09 24.57 12.19
N GLY A 86 -6.36 24.54 11.78
CA GLY A 86 -7.23 23.41 12.05
C GLY A 86 -8.71 23.72 12.05
N GLU A 87 -9.48 22.76 12.52
CA GLU A 87 -10.91 22.82 12.66
C GLU A 87 -11.35 22.27 14.04
N GLY A 88 -12.49 22.72 14.53
CA GLY A 88 -13.13 22.18 15.72
C GLY A 88 -14.59 22.62 15.79
N TYR A 89 -15.38 21.96 16.64
CA TYR A 89 -16.75 22.38 16.90
C TYR A 89 -16.89 22.80 18.35
N LEU A 90 -17.44 24.00 18.57
CA LEU A 90 -17.67 24.57 19.90
C LEU A 90 -19.17 24.76 20.09
N ASP A 91 -19.66 24.34 21.25
CA ASP A 91 -21.09 24.39 21.57
C ASP A 91 -21.31 24.75 23.04
N ASP A 92 -22.54 25.21 23.36
CA ASP A 92 -22.98 25.49 24.73
C ASP A 92 -22.03 26.41 25.53
N LEU A 93 -21.42 27.41 24.90
CA LEU A 93 -20.47 28.33 25.54
C LEU A 93 -21.20 29.27 26.51
N LYS A 94 -20.94 29.08 27.80
CA LYS A 94 -21.59 29.77 28.89
C LYS A 94 -20.59 30.49 29.79
N LEU A 95 -20.96 31.69 30.24
CA LEU A 95 -20.30 32.37 31.34
C LEU A 95 -21.34 32.70 32.40
N VAL A 96 -21.12 32.26 33.63
CA VAL A 96 -22.03 32.53 34.77
C VAL A 96 -21.29 33.20 35.91
N ALA A 97 -22.00 33.95 36.74
CA ALA A 97 -21.44 34.57 37.94
C ALA A 97 -21.24 33.54 39.06
N GLY A 98 -20.11 33.61 39.76
CA GLY A 98 -19.75 32.69 40.83
C GLY A 98 -18.83 31.54 40.39
N THR A 99 -18.74 30.50 41.22
CA THR A 99 -17.78 29.40 41.09
C THR A 99 -18.37 28.11 40.51
N VAL A 100 -19.68 28.05 40.32
CA VAL A 100 -20.38 26.86 39.85
C VAL A 100 -20.73 27.06 38.38
N PRO A 101 -20.22 26.23 37.45
CA PRO A 101 -20.56 26.34 36.04
C PRO A 101 -22.06 26.12 35.83
N GLU A 102 -22.63 26.82 34.85
CA GLU A 102 -24.05 26.78 34.49
C GLU A 102 -25.05 27.22 35.58
N ALA A 103 -24.58 27.62 36.77
CA ALA A 103 -25.43 28.14 37.84
C ALA A 103 -25.79 29.62 37.59
N GLY A 104 -26.86 29.84 36.84
CA GLY A 104 -27.40 31.18 36.56
C GLY A 104 -27.57 31.46 35.07
N PRO A 105 -27.98 32.69 34.70
CA PRO A 105 -28.14 33.05 33.30
C PRO A 105 -26.78 33.08 32.59
N ASN A 106 -26.74 32.60 31.34
CA ASN A 106 -25.57 32.77 30.48
C ASN A 106 -25.37 34.26 30.18
N LEU A 107 -24.22 34.79 30.57
CA LEU A 107 -23.84 36.19 30.34
C LEU A 107 -23.23 36.43 28.96
N LEU A 108 -22.95 35.38 28.19
CA LEU A 108 -22.47 35.48 26.81
C LEU A 108 -23.66 35.57 25.84
N PRO A 109 -23.81 36.68 25.10
CA PRO A 109 -24.76 36.74 24.00
C PRO A 109 -24.42 35.71 22.92
N ASN A 110 -25.40 34.89 22.53
CA ASN A 110 -25.26 33.87 21.48
C ASN A 110 -24.04 32.93 21.71
N GLY A 111 -23.81 32.53 22.97
CA GLY A 111 -22.78 31.54 23.30
C GLY A 111 -23.24 30.08 23.09
N ASP A 112 -24.54 29.84 23.06
CA ASP A 112 -25.16 28.57 22.66
C ASP A 112 -25.25 28.38 21.13
N PHE A 113 -24.97 29.43 20.35
CA PHE A 113 -24.93 29.40 18.87
C PHE A 113 -26.25 29.06 18.16
N GLU A 114 -27.37 29.04 18.87
CA GLU A 114 -28.68 28.63 18.36
C GLU A 114 -29.33 29.66 17.41
N SER A 115 -28.89 30.92 17.46
CA SER A 115 -29.47 32.00 16.65
C SER A 115 -29.32 31.82 15.13
N GLY A 116 -28.39 30.96 14.68
CA GLY A 116 -28.14 30.71 13.25
C GLY A 116 -27.21 31.69 12.56
N ALA A 117 -26.75 32.71 13.27
CA ALA A 117 -25.74 33.64 12.83
C ALA A 117 -24.64 33.75 13.88
N LEU A 118 -23.44 34.14 13.46
CA LEU A 118 -22.35 34.42 14.40
C LEU A 118 -22.56 35.74 15.15
N THR A 119 -23.40 36.65 14.66
CA THR A 119 -23.69 37.91 15.38
C THR A 119 -24.16 37.61 16.81
N PRO A 120 -23.62 38.29 17.86
CA PRO A 120 -22.77 39.47 17.83
C PRO A 120 -21.26 39.22 17.84
N TRP A 121 -20.80 37.98 17.66
CA TRP A 121 -19.39 37.67 17.53
C TRP A 121 -18.78 38.31 16.27
N THR A 122 -17.58 38.85 16.42
CA THR A 122 -16.76 39.35 15.32
C THR A 122 -15.73 38.29 14.94
N VAL A 123 -15.64 37.97 13.65
CA VAL A 123 -14.74 36.95 13.11
C VAL A 123 -13.52 37.63 12.47
N SER A 124 -12.34 37.33 12.99
CA SER A 124 -11.08 37.81 12.42
C SER A 124 -10.70 37.08 11.14
N ALA A 125 -9.81 37.69 10.34
CA ALA A 125 -9.49 37.22 8.99
C ALA A 125 -8.95 35.79 8.92
N ASN A 126 -8.12 35.36 9.89
CA ASN A 126 -7.59 33.99 9.97
C ASN A 126 -8.66 32.94 10.35
N LEU A 127 -9.87 33.36 10.74
CA LEU A 127 -11.00 32.47 11.04
C LEU A 127 -12.19 32.68 10.11
N ALA A 128 -12.00 33.36 8.97
CA ALA A 128 -13.07 33.70 8.04
C ALA A 128 -13.84 32.49 7.47
N GLY A 129 -13.27 31.28 7.55
CA GLY A 129 -13.94 30.03 7.17
C GLY A 129 -14.90 29.46 8.23
N SER A 130 -15.00 30.09 9.41
CA SER A 130 -15.85 29.63 10.51
C SER A 130 -17.31 29.99 10.27
N ALA A 131 -18.23 29.13 10.70
CA ALA A 131 -19.66 29.30 10.48
C ALA A 131 -20.51 28.57 11.54
N ILE A 132 -21.77 28.98 11.68
CA ILE A 132 -22.76 28.20 12.43
C ILE A 132 -23.21 27.00 11.59
N THR A 133 -23.27 25.82 12.19
CA THR A 133 -23.68 24.58 11.53
C THR A 133 -24.77 23.86 12.30
N ALA A 134 -25.66 23.16 11.61
CA ALA A 134 -26.63 22.24 12.21
C ALA A 134 -26.19 20.76 12.14
N ALA A 135 -25.14 20.46 11.37
CA ALA A 135 -24.72 19.09 11.09
C ALA A 135 -24.09 18.40 12.30
N ILE A 136 -23.21 19.12 13.00
CA ILE A 136 -22.47 18.64 14.18
C ILE A 136 -22.78 19.60 15.31
N ARG A 137 -23.25 19.07 16.44
CA ARG A 137 -23.65 19.83 17.62
C ARG A 137 -23.69 18.89 18.83
N HIS A 138 -23.44 19.43 20.01
CA HIS A 138 -23.51 18.71 21.26
C HIS A 138 -24.96 18.65 21.74
N SER A 139 -25.63 19.79 21.77
CA SER A 139 -27.03 19.91 22.14
C SER A 139 -27.75 20.87 21.20
N GLY A 140 -29.03 21.15 21.46
CA GLY A 140 -29.81 22.08 20.64
C GLY A 140 -29.88 21.72 19.14
N SER A 141 -29.92 22.75 18.30
CA SER A 141 -30.04 22.64 16.85
C SER A 141 -28.77 23.04 16.11
N ARG A 142 -27.82 23.72 16.75
CA ARG A 142 -26.66 24.31 16.08
C ARG A 142 -25.41 24.36 16.97
N SER A 143 -24.25 24.47 16.34
CA SER A 143 -22.97 24.79 17.02
C SER A 143 -22.09 25.69 16.15
N LEU A 144 -20.97 26.16 16.70
CA LEU A 144 -19.92 26.86 15.95
C LEU A 144 -18.96 25.84 15.33
N ARG A 145 -18.89 25.79 14.00
CA ARG A 145 -17.74 25.21 13.27
C ARG A 145 -16.63 26.25 13.19
N LEU A 146 -15.57 26.05 13.98
CA LEU A 146 -14.40 26.90 14.04
C LEU A 146 -13.36 26.42 13.01
N VAL A 147 -12.94 27.29 12.10
CA VAL A 147 -11.92 26.99 11.08
C VAL A 147 -10.83 28.04 11.17
N SER A 148 -9.58 27.62 11.35
CA SER A 148 -8.42 28.52 11.48
C SER A 148 -7.35 28.23 10.42
N THR A 149 -6.90 29.27 9.73
CA THR A 149 -5.79 29.21 8.75
C THR A 149 -4.45 29.64 9.32
N ALA A 150 -4.41 30.16 10.54
CA ALA A 150 -3.19 30.56 11.25
C ALA A 150 -3.46 30.71 12.75
N ALA A 151 -2.44 30.50 13.58
CA ALA A 151 -2.55 30.59 15.04
C ALA A 151 -3.19 31.90 15.51
N GLY A 152 -4.15 31.78 16.43
CA GLY A 152 -4.71 32.91 17.15
C GLY A 152 -3.90 33.28 18.40
N THR A 153 -3.87 34.57 18.72
CA THR A 153 -3.20 35.10 19.91
C THR A 153 -3.82 36.38 20.43
N THR A 154 -4.57 37.15 19.64
CA THR A 154 -5.12 38.46 20.03
C THR A 154 -6.55 38.62 19.50
N ARG A 155 -7.16 39.78 19.74
CA ARG A 155 -8.48 40.14 19.17
C ARG A 155 -8.50 39.99 17.65
N ASP A 156 -7.46 40.47 16.97
CA ASP A 156 -7.40 40.50 15.51
C ASP A 156 -7.05 39.13 14.89
N SER A 157 -6.88 38.10 15.73
CA SER A 157 -6.65 36.72 15.32
C SER A 157 -7.57 35.72 16.04
N SER A 158 -8.76 36.17 16.46
CA SER A 158 -9.78 35.35 17.15
C SER A 158 -11.22 35.64 16.68
N ILE A 159 -12.14 34.75 17.02
CA ILE A 159 -13.57 35.08 17.09
C ILE A 159 -13.82 35.68 18.46
N TRP A 160 -14.37 36.89 18.52
CA TRP A 160 -14.40 37.66 19.76
C TRP A 160 -15.68 38.48 19.92
N GLN A 161 -16.00 38.81 21.16
CA GLN A 161 -17.00 39.84 21.47
C GLN A 161 -16.66 40.54 22.78
N THR A 162 -17.16 41.76 22.95
CA THR A 162 -17.20 42.45 24.24
C THR A 162 -18.57 42.20 24.86
N ILE A 163 -18.61 41.55 26.01
CA ILE A 163 -19.86 41.22 26.72
C ILE A 163 -20.55 42.52 27.16
N SER A 164 -21.86 42.60 26.91
CA SER A 164 -22.71 43.71 27.29
C SER A 164 -24.00 43.19 27.96
N PRO A 165 -24.36 43.68 29.16
CA PRO A 165 -23.65 44.66 29.97
C PRO A 165 -22.26 44.21 30.42
N ALA A 166 -21.38 45.18 30.73
CA ALA A 166 -20.01 44.87 31.16
C ALA A 166 -20.01 44.04 32.47
N LEU A 167 -19.10 43.07 32.54
CA LEU A 167 -18.83 42.28 33.74
C LEU A 167 -18.31 43.18 34.87
N VAL A 168 -18.58 42.79 36.11
CA VAL A 168 -18.11 43.51 37.29
C VAL A 168 -16.66 43.13 37.56
N ASN A 169 -15.75 44.09 37.45
CA ASN A 169 -14.34 43.87 37.75
C ASN A 169 -14.14 43.42 39.21
N GLY A 170 -13.31 42.40 39.41
CA GLY A 170 -13.06 41.79 40.71
C GLY A 170 -14.09 40.73 41.13
N GLN A 171 -15.18 40.55 40.37
CA GLN A 171 -16.15 39.48 40.63
C GLN A 171 -15.68 38.15 40.01
N THR A 172 -15.99 37.05 40.68
CA THR A 172 -15.71 35.69 40.19
C THR A 172 -16.76 35.26 39.16
N TYR A 173 -16.29 34.65 38.08
CA TYR A 173 -17.11 34.05 37.03
C TYR A 173 -16.57 32.66 36.67
N THR A 174 -17.46 31.82 36.16
CA THR A 174 -17.11 30.49 35.65
C THR A 174 -17.56 30.35 34.20
N LEU A 175 -16.60 30.01 33.34
CA LEU A 175 -16.78 29.69 31.93
C LEU A 175 -17.03 28.18 31.80
N SER A 176 -17.98 27.76 30.97
CA SER A 176 -18.13 26.36 30.54
C SER A 176 -18.49 26.25 29.06
N TYR A 177 -18.15 25.11 28.44
CA TYR A 177 -18.51 24.81 27.04
C TYR A 177 -18.25 23.34 26.70
N TRP A 178 -18.78 22.89 25.56
CA TRP A 178 -18.46 21.61 24.94
C TRP A 178 -17.64 21.81 23.66
N TYR A 179 -16.58 21.03 23.49
CA TYR A 179 -15.72 21.09 22.31
C TYR A 179 -15.54 19.72 21.66
N LEU A 180 -15.89 19.57 20.39
CA LEU A 180 -15.56 18.39 19.60
C LEU A 180 -14.26 18.66 18.81
N PRO A 181 -13.17 17.94 19.10
CA PRO A 181 -11.93 18.08 18.35
C PRO A 181 -12.09 17.49 16.95
N VAL A 182 -11.49 18.14 15.95
CA VAL A 182 -11.26 17.51 14.65
C VAL A 182 -9.82 17.03 14.59
N THR A 183 -9.61 15.81 14.09
CA THR A 183 -8.27 15.21 13.99
C THR A 183 -7.27 16.12 13.29
N ASN A 184 -6.02 16.09 13.76
CA ASN A 184 -4.90 16.88 13.22
C ASN A 184 -5.13 18.41 13.29
N SER A 185 -5.95 18.89 14.22
CA SER A 185 -6.19 20.32 14.44
C SER A 185 -5.45 20.85 15.66
N ALA A 186 -5.00 22.10 15.59
CA ALA A 186 -4.38 22.75 16.73
C ALA A 186 -5.38 22.92 17.90
N PRO A 187 -4.91 22.90 19.17
CA PRO A 187 -5.77 23.05 20.34
C PRO A 187 -6.64 24.32 20.32
N LEU A 188 -7.88 24.18 20.77
CA LEU A 188 -8.76 25.30 21.06
C LEU A 188 -8.25 26.07 22.29
N VAL A 189 -8.30 27.40 22.20
CA VAL A 189 -8.13 28.32 23.32
C VAL A 189 -9.37 29.20 23.43
N VAL A 190 -10.00 29.18 24.61
CA VAL A 190 -11.02 30.16 24.99
C VAL A 190 -10.49 30.94 26.19
N ARG A 191 -10.30 32.25 26.00
CA ARG A 191 -9.73 33.11 27.04
C ARG A 191 -10.32 34.51 27.00
N PHE A 192 -10.15 35.23 28.10
CA PHE A 192 -10.42 36.66 28.14
C PHE A 192 -9.15 37.48 27.95
N SER A 193 -9.29 38.75 27.56
CA SER A 193 -8.17 39.67 27.47
C SER A 193 -7.44 39.77 28.81
N GLY A 194 -6.11 39.65 28.81
CA GLY A 194 -5.31 39.57 30.04
C GLY A 194 -5.35 38.21 30.76
N ASN A 195 -5.96 37.18 30.16
CA ASN A 195 -5.92 35.77 30.59
C ASN A 195 -6.45 35.51 32.01
N TRP A 196 -7.37 36.34 32.50
CA TRP A 196 -7.98 36.12 33.82
C TRP A 196 -8.88 34.88 33.88
N ILE A 197 -9.38 34.44 32.71
CA ILE A 197 -9.73 33.06 32.40
C ILE A 197 -9.00 32.71 31.11
N GLU A 198 -8.30 31.58 31.10
CA GLU A 198 -7.71 30.95 29.93
C GLU A 198 -7.94 29.44 30.05
N SER A 199 -8.53 28.84 29.03
CA SER A 199 -8.92 27.43 29.03
C SER A 199 -8.52 26.77 27.71
N GLN A 200 -8.17 25.50 27.81
CA GLN A 200 -7.93 24.59 26.70
C GLN A 200 -8.63 23.26 27.02
N PRO A 201 -9.24 22.58 26.03
CA PRO A 201 -9.77 21.24 26.24
C PRO A 201 -8.69 20.29 26.70
N ARG A 202 -8.96 19.54 27.76
CA ARG A 202 -8.18 18.34 28.10
C ARG A 202 -8.95 17.14 27.57
N TYR A 203 -8.39 16.50 26.55
CA TYR A 203 -8.98 15.29 25.98
C TYR A 203 -8.94 14.18 27.04
N CYS A 204 -10.05 13.45 27.20
CA CYS A 204 -10.06 12.22 27.97
C CYS A 204 -9.35 11.10 27.19
N GLY A 205 -8.82 10.12 27.91
CA GLY A 205 -8.06 9.00 27.35
C GLY A 205 -6.60 9.30 27.07
N ASP A 206 -5.90 8.29 26.57
CA ASP A 206 -4.52 8.36 26.13
C ASP A 206 -4.33 7.94 24.66
N GLY A 207 -5.44 7.57 24.01
CA GLY A 207 -5.53 7.13 22.64
C GLY A 207 -5.51 5.61 22.50
N VAL A 208 -5.35 5.17 21.26
CA VAL A 208 -5.26 3.74 20.92
C VAL A 208 -3.92 3.42 20.28
N VAL A 209 -3.58 2.13 20.25
CA VAL A 209 -2.60 1.60 19.30
C VAL A 209 -3.32 0.67 18.33
N GLY A 210 -3.36 1.05 17.05
CA GLY A 210 -3.78 0.14 15.98
C GLY A 210 -2.65 -0.84 15.68
N ARG A 211 -2.94 -2.14 15.74
CA ARG A 211 -1.96 -3.22 15.53
C ARG A 211 -2.45 -4.18 14.45
N ILE A 212 -1.53 -4.72 13.66
CA ILE A 212 -1.81 -5.81 12.73
C ILE A 212 -0.88 -6.97 13.04
N PHE A 213 -1.44 -8.17 13.15
CA PHE A 213 -0.71 -9.41 13.30
C PHE A 213 -0.97 -10.34 12.10
N VAL A 214 0.04 -11.07 11.66
CA VAL A 214 -0.07 -12.18 10.72
C VAL A 214 0.40 -13.44 11.42
N ASP A 215 -0.49 -14.42 11.57
CA ASP A 215 -0.23 -15.67 12.29
C ASP A 215 0.32 -15.44 13.71
N GLY A 216 -0.19 -14.39 14.36
CA GLY A 216 0.24 -13.96 15.71
C GLY A 216 1.53 -13.15 15.75
N THR A 217 2.23 -12.96 14.63
CA THR A 217 3.43 -12.12 14.55
C THR A 217 3.04 -10.66 14.27
N PRO A 218 3.47 -9.68 15.08
CA PRO A 218 3.15 -8.27 14.84
C PRO A 218 3.87 -7.76 13.58
N VAL A 219 3.12 -7.12 12.68
CA VAL A 219 3.63 -6.54 11.42
C VAL A 219 3.34 -5.04 11.30
N TYR A 220 2.45 -4.50 12.14
CA TYR A 220 2.12 -3.08 12.22
C TYR A 220 1.76 -2.72 13.66
N ALA A 221 2.19 -1.55 14.11
CA ALA A 221 1.77 -0.94 15.36
C ALA A 221 1.88 0.59 15.22
N GLN A 222 0.79 1.30 15.40
CA GLN A 222 0.75 2.76 15.28
C GLN A 222 -0.14 3.35 16.37
N PRO A 223 0.38 4.25 17.21
CA PRO A 223 -0.45 5.00 18.15
C PRO A 223 -1.29 6.06 17.43
N ALA A 224 -2.50 6.31 17.94
CA ALA A 224 -3.38 7.38 17.51
C ALA A 224 -4.05 8.05 18.73
N PHE A 225 -3.87 9.36 18.84
CA PHE A 225 -4.50 10.21 19.86
C PHE A 225 -4.81 11.56 19.24
N VAL A 226 -6.11 11.85 19.09
CA VAL A 226 -6.62 13.04 18.36
C VAL A 226 -5.97 13.18 16.96
N SER A 227 -5.64 12.05 16.34
CA SER A 227 -4.89 11.97 15.09
C SER A 227 -5.51 10.98 14.11
N ARG A 228 -5.19 11.19 12.84
CA ARG A 228 -5.51 10.29 11.73
C ARG A 228 -4.24 9.93 10.98
N SER A 229 -4.06 8.64 10.70
CA SER A 229 -2.98 8.12 9.86
C SER A 229 -3.52 7.12 8.84
N ASP A 230 -2.99 7.18 7.62
CA ASP A 230 -3.17 6.13 6.62
C ASP A 230 -1.97 5.19 6.67
N PHE A 231 -2.20 3.91 6.38
CA PHE A 231 -1.15 2.90 6.36
C PHE A 231 -1.29 1.99 5.16
N GLN A 232 -0.14 1.47 4.70
CA GLN A 232 -0.06 0.40 3.71
C GLN A 232 1.17 -0.44 4.03
N LEU A 233 1.01 -1.76 4.04
CA LEU A 233 2.11 -2.71 4.15
C LEU A 233 1.83 -3.96 3.30
N THR A 234 2.89 -4.58 2.81
CA THR A 234 2.82 -5.87 2.12
C THR A 234 3.50 -6.91 3.00
N VAL A 235 2.79 -8.00 3.28
CA VAL A 235 3.24 -9.04 4.21
C VAL A 235 3.09 -10.42 3.58
N PRO A 236 4.03 -11.35 3.82
CA PRO A 236 3.88 -12.72 3.36
C PRO A 236 2.68 -13.37 4.06
N ALA A 237 1.80 -14.02 3.29
CA ALA A 237 0.71 -14.82 3.82
C ALA A 237 0.56 -16.12 3.02
N ARG A 238 -0.12 -17.10 3.62
CA ARG A 238 -0.51 -18.34 2.96
C ARG A 238 -2.00 -18.53 3.12
N ARG A 239 -2.58 -19.42 2.32
CA ARG A 239 -3.98 -19.79 2.50
C ARG A 239 -4.16 -20.35 3.91
N GLY A 240 -5.08 -19.77 4.66
CA GLY A 240 -5.34 -20.06 6.07
C GLY A 240 -4.61 -19.16 7.08
N SER A 241 -3.64 -18.33 6.63
CA SER A 241 -2.98 -17.34 7.51
C SER A 241 -4.03 -16.44 8.16
N ARG A 242 -3.85 -16.16 9.44
CA ARG A 242 -4.76 -15.32 10.24
C ARG A 242 -4.21 -13.90 10.30
N VAL A 243 -4.96 -12.95 9.75
CA VAL A 243 -4.63 -11.53 9.79
C VAL A 243 -5.53 -10.84 10.81
N ASP A 244 -4.95 -10.43 11.93
CA ASP A 244 -5.69 -9.80 13.03
C ASP A 244 -5.45 -8.30 13.03
N LEU A 245 -6.51 -7.51 12.88
CA LEU A 245 -6.53 -6.07 13.09
C LEU A 245 -7.04 -5.79 14.50
N ALA A 246 -6.16 -5.31 15.36
CA ALA A 246 -6.43 -5.11 16.78
C ALA A 246 -6.35 -3.62 17.16
N LEU A 247 -7.33 -3.15 17.92
CA LEU A 247 -7.24 -1.91 18.68
C LEU A 247 -6.86 -2.24 20.11
N ASP A 248 -5.76 -1.65 20.55
CA ASP A 248 -5.18 -1.71 21.89
C ASP A 248 -5.45 -0.40 22.63
N ALA A 249 -5.74 -0.47 23.93
CA ALA A 249 -6.13 0.64 24.81
C ALA A 249 -4.95 1.54 25.22
N GLY A 250 -3.96 1.69 24.34
CA GLY A 250 -2.88 2.64 24.54
C GLY A 250 -1.86 2.29 25.64
N PRO A 251 -0.83 3.15 25.83
CA PRO A 251 0.30 2.91 26.74
C PRO A 251 -0.03 2.94 28.23
N ARG A 252 -1.11 3.60 28.65
CA ARG A 252 -1.56 3.67 30.06
C ARG A 252 -2.66 2.66 30.37
N GLY A 253 -3.27 2.07 29.35
CA GLY A 253 -4.27 1.05 29.52
C GLY A 253 -5.57 1.58 30.15
N ASP A 254 -5.88 2.87 30.04
CA ASP A 254 -7.26 3.34 30.20
C ASP A 254 -8.02 3.08 28.89
N GLY A 255 -9.30 2.71 28.98
CA GLY A 255 -10.17 2.60 27.80
C GLY A 255 -11.07 3.82 27.67
N ALA A 256 -10.94 4.79 28.58
CA ALA A 256 -11.84 5.93 28.69
C ALA A 256 -11.62 6.90 27.52
N CYS A 257 -12.63 7.04 26.66
CA CYS A 257 -12.59 7.88 25.45
C CYS A 257 -11.65 7.43 24.32
N ASP A 258 -11.16 6.18 24.35
CA ASP A 258 -10.23 5.66 23.34
C ASP A 258 -10.94 4.97 22.16
N GLY A 259 -12.06 5.54 21.71
CA GLY A 259 -12.73 5.09 20.51
C GLY A 259 -11.87 5.33 19.26
N ALA A 260 -11.89 4.41 18.31
CA ALA A 260 -11.17 4.60 17.04
C ALA A 260 -11.88 3.99 15.84
N ILE A 261 -11.66 4.61 14.68
CA ILE A 261 -11.88 4.02 13.35
C ILE A 261 -10.59 3.31 12.95
N PHE A 262 -10.69 2.03 12.60
CA PHE A 262 -9.57 1.24 12.10
C PHE A 262 -10.05 0.36 10.97
N THR A 263 -9.90 0.88 9.75
CA THR A 263 -10.32 0.20 8.52
C THR A 263 -9.12 -0.45 7.84
N ALA A 264 -9.37 -1.53 7.10
CA ALA A 264 -8.39 -2.08 6.19
C ALA A 264 -9.06 -2.74 4.98
N GLU A 265 -8.43 -2.55 3.84
CA GLU A 265 -8.63 -3.28 2.60
C GLU A 265 -7.48 -4.29 2.48
N ILE A 266 -7.82 -5.56 2.34
CA ILE A 266 -6.85 -6.64 2.14
C ILE A 266 -6.90 -7.08 0.69
N LEU A 267 -5.83 -6.79 -0.03
CA LEU A 267 -5.63 -7.17 -1.41
C LEU A 267 -4.88 -8.50 -1.44
N THR A 268 -5.55 -9.55 -1.89
CA THR A 268 -4.98 -10.89 -2.09
C THR A 268 -4.53 -11.09 -3.53
N ALA A 269 -3.61 -12.03 -3.76
CA ALA A 269 -3.27 -12.46 -5.11
C ALA A 269 -4.47 -13.17 -5.75
N ASP A 270 -4.76 -12.86 -7.01
CA ASP A 270 -5.83 -13.48 -7.81
C ASP A 270 -5.69 -15.02 -7.81
N PRO A 271 -6.72 -15.80 -7.43
CA PRO A 271 -6.64 -17.26 -7.37
C PRO A 271 -6.43 -17.93 -8.74
N THR A 272 -6.59 -17.21 -9.84
CA THR A 272 -6.30 -17.68 -11.21
C THR A 272 -4.84 -17.45 -11.63
N LEU A 273 -4.03 -16.79 -10.79
CA LEU A 273 -2.61 -16.59 -10.99
C LEU A 273 -1.83 -17.84 -10.54
N ALA A 274 -1.30 -18.61 -11.50
CA ALA A 274 -0.52 -19.83 -11.25
C ALA A 274 0.98 -19.55 -11.25
N VAL A 275 1.79 -20.43 -10.66
CA VAL A 275 3.25 -20.42 -10.84
C VAL A 275 3.55 -20.87 -12.26
N VAL A 276 4.18 -20.00 -13.05
CA VAL A 276 4.54 -20.24 -14.45
C VAL A 276 6.04 -20.45 -14.62
N ALA A 277 6.85 -20.01 -13.65
CA ALA A 277 8.27 -20.36 -13.57
C ALA A 277 8.77 -20.26 -12.12
N ASP A 278 9.70 -21.12 -11.74
CA ASP A 278 10.38 -21.08 -10.44
C ASP A 278 11.87 -21.37 -10.65
N SER A 279 12.69 -20.35 -10.48
CA SER A 279 14.11 -20.44 -10.82
C SER A 279 14.91 -21.49 -10.04
N ALA A 280 14.44 -21.93 -8.87
CA ALA A 280 15.09 -22.94 -8.05
C ALA A 280 14.50 -24.34 -8.31
N ALA A 281 13.18 -24.46 -8.45
CA ALA A 281 12.52 -25.72 -8.75
C ALA A 281 12.72 -26.17 -10.22
N ASP A 282 12.93 -25.22 -11.13
CA ASP A 282 13.16 -25.44 -12.55
C ASP A 282 14.63 -25.63 -12.92
N TRP A 283 15.52 -25.60 -11.92
CA TRP A 283 16.95 -25.72 -12.12
C TRP A 283 17.35 -26.99 -12.90
N SER A 284 18.13 -26.79 -13.96
CA SER A 284 18.72 -27.90 -14.72
C SER A 284 19.79 -28.60 -13.91
N ARG A 285 19.59 -29.89 -13.61
CA ARG A 285 20.60 -30.73 -12.94
C ARG A 285 21.74 -31.16 -13.86
N THR A 286 21.62 -30.92 -15.17
CA THR A 286 22.60 -31.31 -16.19
C THR A 286 23.25 -30.11 -16.90
N GLY A 287 22.91 -28.88 -16.48
CA GLY A 287 23.40 -27.65 -17.10
C GLY A 287 22.87 -27.47 -18.52
N THR A 288 21.62 -27.81 -18.79
CA THR A 288 20.99 -27.64 -20.10
C THR A 288 20.49 -26.20 -20.24
N GLN A 289 20.97 -25.46 -21.24
CA GLN A 289 20.42 -24.14 -21.57
C GLN A 289 19.01 -24.29 -22.15
N GLY A 290 18.09 -23.42 -21.74
CA GLY A 290 16.71 -23.40 -22.22
C GLY A 290 15.80 -24.46 -21.59
N GLU A 291 16.28 -25.25 -20.62
CA GLU A 291 15.43 -26.20 -19.90
C GLU A 291 14.35 -25.42 -19.15
N LYS A 292 13.07 -25.74 -19.43
CA LYS A 292 11.90 -25.01 -18.91
C LYS A 292 11.99 -23.50 -19.18
N ASN A 293 12.51 -23.12 -20.35
CA ASN A 293 12.72 -21.75 -20.80
C ASN A 293 13.67 -20.89 -19.95
N TRP A 294 14.47 -21.52 -19.08
CA TRP A 294 15.53 -20.84 -18.34
C TRP A 294 16.86 -20.87 -19.10
N HIS A 295 17.47 -19.70 -19.24
CA HIS A 295 18.81 -19.50 -19.81
C HIS A 295 19.71 -18.82 -18.78
N TYR A 296 20.97 -19.25 -18.72
CA TYR A 296 21.92 -18.79 -17.71
C TYR A 296 23.14 -18.18 -18.40
N GLY A 297 23.56 -17.02 -17.94
CA GLY A 297 24.64 -16.30 -18.60
C GLY A 297 24.96 -15.01 -17.88
N TYR A 298 25.57 -14.10 -18.63
CA TYR A 298 26.07 -12.85 -18.08
C TYR A 298 25.90 -11.69 -19.05
N PHE A 299 26.00 -10.49 -18.51
CA PHE A 299 26.19 -9.27 -19.26
C PHE A 299 27.56 -8.69 -18.92
N ARG A 300 28.36 -8.37 -19.94
CA ARG A 300 29.64 -7.69 -19.78
C ARG A 300 29.45 -6.18 -19.96
N GLY A 301 29.45 -5.45 -18.85
CA GLY A 301 29.33 -3.98 -18.80
C GLY A 301 30.64 -3.24 -19.10
N GLY A 302 31.79 -3.93 -19.06
CA GLY A 302 33.08 -3.29 -19.25
C GLY A 302 33.48 -2.41 -18.07
N VAL A 303 34.24 -1.35 -18.37
CA VAL A 303 34.77 -0.40 -17.37
C VAL A 303 34.02 0.94 -17.35
N GLU A 304 33.05 1.15 -18.24
CA GLU A 304 32.28 2.39 -18.32
C GLU A 304 31.10 2.35 -17.35
N LEU A 305 30.98 3.41 -16.53
CA LEU A 305 29.98 3.50 -15.46
C LEU A 305 28.97 4.64 -15.72
N PRO A 306 27.67 4.43 -15.49
CA PRO A 306 27.03 3.14 -15.16
C PRO A 306 26.88 2.26 -16.42
N PRO A 307 27.00 0.93 -16.29
CA PRO A 307 26.83 0.05 -17.44
C PRO A 307 25.37 0.07 -17.94
N ILE A 308 25.18 0.07 -19.26
CA ILE A 308 23.87 0.11 -19.90
C ILE A 308 23.53 -1.27 -20.45
N TYR A 309 22.52 -1.91 -19.87
CA TYR A 309 22.04 -3.20 -20.32
C TYR A 309 20.94 -3.10 -21.38
N ARG A 310 21.00 -3.96 -22.40
CA ARG A 310 19.92 -4.27 -23.33
C ARG A 310 19.75 -5.79 -23.38
N ALA A 311 18.55 -6.26 -23.69
CA ALA A 311 18.28 -7.69 -23.80
C ALA A 311 19.23 -8.45 -24.75
N THR A 312 19.69 -7.78 -25.81
CA THR A 312 20.66 -8.31 -26.79
C THR A 312 22.09 -8.42 -26.26
N ASN A 313 22.39 -7.84 -25.10
CA ASN A 313 23.72 -7.94 -24.46
C ASN A 313 23.88 -9.18 -23.59
N PHE A 314 22.83 -9.97 -23.39
CA PHE A 314 22.93 -11.26 -22.69
C PHE A 314 23.81 -12.23 -23.48
N VAL A 315 24.83 -12.75 -22.82
CA VAL A 315 25.71 -13.79 -23.33
C VAL A 315 25.46 -15.05 -22.52
N ALA A 316 24.92 -16.09 -23.16
CA ALA A 316 24.71 -17.38 -22.52
C ALA A 316 26.06 -18.02 -22.17
N PHE A 317 26.13 -18.68 -21.01
CA PHE A 317 27.33 -19.45 -20.67
C PHE A 317 27.51 -20.63 -21.65
N PRO A 318 28.75 -20.87 -22.14
CA PRO A 318 29.05 -21.98 -23.04
C PRO A 318 28.68 -23.35 -22.45
N ARG A 319 28.09 -24.22 -23.26
CA ARG A 319 27.72 -25.58 -22.87
C ARG A 319 28.06 -26.62 -23.96
N ALA A 320 29.30 -27.08 -23.98
CA ALA A 320 29.74 -28.23 -24.78
C ALA A 320 29.73 -29.54 -23.97
N SER A 321 29.68 -30.69 -24.65
CA SER A 321 29.89 -31.99 -24.01
C SER A 321 31.30 -32.12 -23.43
N GLY A 322 31.43 -32.71 -22.25
CA GLY A 322 32.72 -32.96 -21.60
C GLY A 322 32.86 -32.27 -20.25
N PRO A 323 34.07 -32.24 -19.66
CA PRO A 323 34.32 -31.58 -18.39
C PRO A 323 34.19 -30.06 -18.50
N HIS A 324 34.24 -29.37 -17.35
CA HIS A 324 34.41 -27.92 -17.29
C HIS A 324 35.57 -27.53 -18.23
N SER A 325 35.38 -26.51 -19.09
CA SER A 325 36.37 -26.03 -20.07
C SER A 325 36.00 -24.64 -20.61
N THR A 326 36.86 -24.04 -21.44
CA THR A 326 36.55 -22.78 -22.15
C THR A 326 35.27 -22.84 -23.00
N ASN A 327 34.83 -24.03 -23.38
CA ASN A 327 33.61 -24.25 -24.17
C ASN A 327 32.47 -24.86 -23.35
N ASN A 328 32.68 -25.14 -22.06
CA ASN A 328 31.68 -25.73 -21.17
C ASN A 328 31.86 -25.16 -19.76
N PHE A 329 31.05 -24.17 -19.37
CA PHE A 329 31.11 -23.50 -18.06
C PHE A 329 30.28 -24.26 -17.00
N TRP A 330 29.72 -25.41 -17.35
CA TRP A 330 29.04 -26.27 -16.39
C TRP A 330 30.03 -27.20 -15.69
N ASP A 331 30.15 -27.08 -14.37
CA ASP A 331 31.08 -27.85 -13.55
C ASP A 331 30.49 -29.17 -13.01
N GLY A 332 29.17 -29.38 -13.20
CA GLY A 332 28.42 -30.52 -12.65
C GLY A 332 27.33 -30.11 -11.66
N ALA A 333 27.39 -28.90 -11.11
CA ALA A 333 26.43 -28.38 -10.13
C ALA A 333 26.00 -26.93 -10.40
N ALA A 334 26.90 -26.10 -10.93
CA ALA A 334 26.70 -24.69 -11.22
C ALA A 334 27.25 -24.31 -12.61
N TRP A 335 26.78 -23.17 -13.10
CA TRP A 335 27.48 -22.44 -14.14
C TRP A 335 28.54 -21.59 -13.47
N ASP A 336 29.79 -21.84 -13.81
CA ASP A 336 30.94 -21.20 -13.19
C ASP A 336 31.94 -20.76 -14.27
N TRP A 337 32.68 -19.70 -13.99
CA TRP A 337 33.63 -19.16 -14.95
C TRP A 337 34.85 -20.08 -15.09
N TRP A 338 35.17 -20.54 -16.30
CA TRP A 338 36.21 -21.56 -16.50
C TRP A 338 37.62 -21.16 -16.08
N ASN A 339 38.05 -19.93 -16.39
CA ASN A 339 39.46 -19.56 -16.31
C ASN A 339 39.79 -18.73 -15.05
N GLY A 340 39.48 -19.31 -13.90
CA GLY A 340 39.87 -18.80 -12.60
C GLY A 340 39.16 -17.52 -12.18
N ASP A 341 39.45 -17.18 -10.94
CA ASP A 341 38.88 -16.12 -10.13
C ASP A 341 39.86 -14.94 -10.10
N PRO A 342 39.69 -13.87 -10.92
CA PRO A 342 38.49 -13.43 -11.67
C PRO A 342 38.45 -13.70 -13.21
N PRO A 343 37.28 -13.57 -13.88
CA PRO A 343 35.94 -13.25 -13.33
C PRO A 343 35.34 -14.32 -12.41
N PHE A 344 34.72 -13.87 -11.31
CA PHE A 344 34.05 -14.72 -10.31
C PHE A 344 32.58 -15.03 -10.64
N ASP A 345 32.23 -15.12 -11.93
CA ASP A 345 30.84 -15.26 -12.32
C ASP A 345 30.31 -16.67 -12.00
N GLU A 346 29.34 -16.75 -11.08
CA GLU A 346 28.72 -18.00 -10.67
C GLU A 346 27.19 -17.89 -10.77
N ILE A 347 26.54 -18.93 -11.28
CA ILE A 347 25.10 -19.17 -11.13
C ILE A 347 24.89 -20.62 -10.74
N GLY A 348 24.42 -20.85 -9.52
CA GLY A 348 23.89 -22.13 -9.04
C GLY A 348 22.37 -22.09 -8.87
N GLN A 349 21.80 -23.21 -8.40
CA GLN A 349 20.36 -23.36 -8.18
C GLN A 349 19.74 -22.16 -7.42
N VAL A 350 20.39 -21.78 -6.32
CA VAL A 350 19.98 -20.63 -5.50
C VAL A 350 21.10 -19.63 -5.30
N VAL A 351 22.27 -19.81 -5.90
CA VAL A 351 23.44 -18.93 -5.69
C VAL A 351 23.71 -18.12 -6.94
N MET A 352 24.12 -16.86 -6.77
CA MET A 352 24.66 -16.03 -7.84
C MET A 352 25.85 -15.23 -7.32
N HIS A 353 26.89 -15.07 -8.13
CA HIS A 353 28.05 -14.21 -7.86
C HIS A 353 28.37 -13.38 -9.10
N PRO A 354 28.34 -12.04 -9.05
CA PRO A 354 28.77 -11.20 -10.16
C PRO A 354 30.27 -10.90 -10.11
N ASN A 355 30.88 -10.52 -11.24
CA ASN A 355 32.23 -9.95 -11.25
C ASN A 355 32.22 -8.42 -11.17
N GLY A 356 33.11 -7.87 -10.34
CA GLY A 356 33.19 -6.45 -10.03
C GLY A 356 34.35 -5.70 -10.69
N TYR A 357 34.25 -4.38 -10.71
CA TYR A 357 35.23 -3.45 -11.28
C TYR A 357 36.63 -3.59 -10.66
N ASN A 358 36.76 -4.09 -9.43
CA ASN A 358 38.04 -4.42 -8.80
C ASN A 358 38.84 -5.48 -9.60
N ASN A 359 38.20 -6.16 -10.54
CA ASN A 359 38.81 -7.09 -11.48
C ASN A 359 38.91 -6.53 -12.92
N ASN A 360 38.82 -5.20 -13.07
CA ASN A 360 38.88 -4.44 -14.34
C ASN A 360 37.78 -4.77 -15.37
N ASP A 361 36.66 -5.33 -14.91
CA ASP A 361 35.49 -5.59 -15.75
C ASP A 361 34.24 -5.72 -14.86
N ILE A 362 33.08 -5.30 -15.33
CA ILE A 362 31.81 -5.47 -14.60
C ILE A 362 30.98 -6.49 -15.33
N HIS A 363 30.65 -7.59 -14.65
CA HIS A 363 29.70 -8.56 -15.16
C HIS A 363 28.47 -8.60 -14.27
N TRP A 364 27.30 -8.66 -14.90
CA TRP A 364 26.08 -9.08 -14.21
C TRP A 364 25.85 -10.54 -14.53
N VAL A 365 25.66 -11.38 -13.52
CA VAL A 365 25.17 -12.74 -13.74
C VAL A 365 23.65 -12.73 -13.83
N ILE A 366 23.10 -13.44 -14.81
CA ILE A 366 21.71 -13.34 -15.23
C ILE A 366 21.13 -14.74 -15.39
N ARG A 367 20.00 -14.99 -14.71
CA ARG A 367 19.06 -16.04 -15.09
C ARG A 367 17.91 -15.40 -15.86
N ARG A 368 17.72 -15.82 -17.11
CA ARG A 368 16.70 -15.33 -18.03
C ARG A 368 15.62 -16.38 -18.18
N TRP A 369 14.37 -16.02 -17.93
CA TRP A 369 13.22 -16.83 -18.33
C TRP A 369 12.61 -16.24 -19.60
N ILE A 370 12.34 -17.09 -20.60
CA ILE A 370 11.56 -16.71 -21.78
C ILE A 370 10.09 -16.98 -21.48
N SER A 371 9.25 -15.95 -21.53
CA SER A 371 7.88 -16.06 -21.06
C SER A 371 7.03 -16.98 -21.93
N GLU A 372 6.32 -17.90 -21.27
CA GLU A 372 5.33 -18.79 -21.88
C GLU A 372 3.90 -18.28 -21.71
N VAL A 373 3.71 -17.14 -21.06
CA VAL A 373 2.38 -16.56 -20.82
C VAL A 373 2.29 -15.13 -21.35
N SER A 374 1.07 -14.61 -21.41
CA SER A 374 0.85 -13.18 -21.72
C SER A 374 -0.07 -12.55 -20.68
N GLY A 375 -0.07 -11.22 -20.65
CA GLY A 375 -0.76 -10.45 -19.63
C GLY A 375 0.18 -10.04 -18.48
N PRO A 376 -0.35 -9.48 -17.39
CA PRO A 376 0.47 -9.11 -16.25
C PRO A 376 1.00 -10.36 -15.54
N ILE A 377 2.28 -10.33 -15.17
CA ILE A 377 2.90 -11.34 -14.30
C ILE A 377 3.37 -10.68 -13.00
N THR A 378 3.52 -11.49 -11.96
CA THR A 378 4.17 -11.11 -10.71
C THR A 378 5.46 -11.88 -10.56
N VAL A 379 6.57 -11.19 -10.25
CA VAL A 379 7.86 -11.81 -9.95
C VAL A 379 8.14 -11.64 -8.47
N ASP A 380 7.97 -12.71 -7.70
CA ASP A 380 8.36 -12.80 -6.30
C ASP A 380 9.83 -13.21 -6.25
N TRP A 381 10.70 -12.38 -5.69
CA TRP A 381 12.14 -12.66 -5.65
C TRP A 381 12.71 -12.50 -4.25
N THR A 382 13.79 -13.24 -4.00
CA THR A 382 14.58 -13.13 -2.79
C THR A 382 16.05 -12.91 -3.12
N VAL A 383 16.74 -12.13 -2.30
CA VAL A 383 18.19 -11.99 -2.33
C VAL A 383 18.73 -11.92 -0.90
N ASN A 384 19.80 -12.65 -0.63
CA ASN A 384 20.48 -12.67 0.66
C ASN A 384 21.99 -12.72 0.43
N LYS A 385 22.74 -11.76 0.98
CA LYS A 385 24.21 -11.84 0.96
C LYS A 385 24.67 -12.94 1.92
N LEU A 386 25.59 -13.79 1.47
CA LEU A 386 26.17 -14.82 2.34
C LEU A 386 27.21 -14.25 3.31
N GLU A 387 27.80 -13.10 2.97
CA GLU A 387 28.79 -12.41 3.78
C GLU A 387 28.44 -10.92 3.91
N ALA A 388 28.52 -10.39 5.13
CA ALA A 388 28.29 -8.97 5.43
C ALA A 388 29.57 -8.15 5.15
N SER A 389 30.04 -8.17 3.91
CA SER A 389 31.22 -7.45 3.43
C SER A 389 30.98 -6.85 2.03
N GLY A 390 31.95 -6.06 1.55
CA GLY A 390 31.91 -5.52 0.18
C GLY A 390 31.16 -4.20 0.01
N ALA A 391 31.02 -3.78 -1.26
CA ALA A 391 30.19 -2.63 -1.63
C ALA A 391 28.69 -2.96 -1.52
N GLY A 392 28.35 -4.25 -1.67
CA GLY A 392 26.97 -4.72 -1.78
C GLY A 392 26.59 -4.97 -3.23
N VAL A 393 25.38 -5.48 -3.43
CA VAL A 393 24.87 -5.90 -4.75
C VAL A 393 23.57 -5.20 -5.09
N THR A 394 23.25 -5.11 -6.37
CA THR A 394 21.91 -4.72 -6.84
C THR A 394 21.26 -5.91 -7.53
N LEU A 395 20.13 -6.38 -7.00
CA LEU A 395 19.26 -7.30 -7.73
C LEU A 395 18.37 -6.49 -8.68
N ARG A 396 18.29 -6.91 -9.94
CA ARG A 396 17.48 -6.25 -10.97
C ARG A 396 16.51 -7.24 -11.60
N ILE A 397 15.28 -6.78 -11.80
CA ILE A 397 14.26 -7.47 -12.59
C ILE A 397 14.02 -6.65 -13.85
N LEU A 398 14.24 -7.26 -15.02
CA LEU A 398 14.09 -6.58 -16.31
C LEU A 398 13.17 -7.36 -17.25
N ARG A 399 12.42 -6.63 -18.07
CA ARG A 399 11.62 -7.17 -19.17
C ARG A 399 12.19 -6.67 -20.49
N ASN A 400 12.66 -7.57 -21.36
CA ASN A 400 13.28 -7.22 -22.64
C ASN A 400 14.42 -6.18 -22.48
N GLY A 401 15.18 -6.27 -21.38
CA GLY A 401 16.24 -5.32 -21.01
C GLY A 401 15.77 -4.00 -20.39
N MET A 402 14.46 -3.73 -20.34
CA MET A 402 13.90 -2.58 -19.62
C MET A 402 13.72 -2.90 -18.14
N GLN A 403 14.36 -2.12 -17.29
CA GLN A 403 14.28 -2.29 -15.84
C GLN A 403 12.84 -2.11 -15.33
N GLN A 404 12.31 -3.13 -14.66
CA GLN A 404 11.04 -3.09 -13.94
C GLN A 404 11.27 -2.79 -12.46
N GLU A 405 12.34 -3.37 -11.91
CA GLU A 405 12.75 -3.14 -10.54
C GLU A 405 14.27 -3.24 -10.39
N ALA A 406 14.80 -2.47 -9.44
CA ALA A 406 16.16 -2.65 -8.92
C ALA A 406 16.13 -2.43 -7.40
N TYR A 407 16.89 -3.25 -6.68
CA TYR A 407 17.05 -3.10 -5.23
C TYR A 407 18.50 -3.38 -4.83
N THR A 408 19.12 -2.38 -4.21
CA THR A 408 20.52 -2.42 -3.80
C THR A 408 20.64 -2.83 -2.33
N LEU A 409 21.32 -3.94 -2.07
CA LEU A 409 21.67 -4.41 -0.74
C LEU A 409 23.01 -3.78 -0.33
N PRO A 410 23.10 -3.14 0.85
CA PRO A 410 24.39 -2.67 1.35
C PRO A 410 25.28 -3.85 1.73
N GLY A 411 26.60 -3.70 1.53
CA GLY A 411 27.57 -4.73 1.89
C GLY A 411 27.53 -5.15 3.37
N THR A 412 27.11 -4.26 4.26
CA THR A 412 27.01 -4.52 5.70
C THR A 412 25.81 -5.38 6.12
N ASN A 413 24.92 -5.76 5.20
CA ASN A 413 23.70 -6.49 5.51
C ASN A 413 23.71 -7.91 4.94
N ALA A 414 23.65 -8.91 5.82
CA ALA A 414 23.51 -10.35 5.47
C ALA A 414 22.09 -10.89 5.76
N GLY A 415 21.08 -10.03 5.64
CA GLY A 415 19.67 -10.39 5.83
C GLY A 415 18.96 -10.74 4.52
N LEU A 416 18.07 -11.73 4.58
CA LEU A 416 17.17 -12.09 3.48
C LEU A 416 16.22 -10.94 3.18
N VAL A 417 16.27 -10.46 1.94
CA VAL A 417 15.28 -9.55 1.37
C VAL A 417 14.34 -10.37 0.49
N ALA A 418 13.03 -10.18 0.69
CA ALA A 418 12.00 -10.74 -0.17
C ALA A 418 11.10 -9.60 -0.67
N ARG A 419 10.87 -9.53 -1.97
CA ARG A 419 10.02 -8.51 -2.61
C ARG A 419 9.23 -9.12 -3.77
N SER A 420 8.30 -8.33 -4.28
CA SER A 420 7.42 -8.71 -5.37
C SER A 420 7.24 -7.51 -6.30
N VAL A 421 7.31 -7.73 -7.61
CA VAL A 421 7.04 -6.72 -8.65
C VAL A 421 6.03 -7.25 -9.65
N VAL A 422 5.05 -6.42 -10.01
CA VAL A 422 4.11 -6.70 -11.09
C VAL A 422 4.67 -6.12 -12.38
N ILE A 423 4.79 -6.96 -13.40
CA ILE A 423 5.24 -6.57 -14.74
C ILE A 423 4.02 -6.61 -15.66
N PRO A 424 3.50 -5.46 -16.11
CA PRO A 424 2.30 -5.42 -16.94
C PRO A 424 2.59 -5.80 -18.40
N GLY A 425 1.57 -6.32 -19.08
CA GLY A 425 1.54 -6.45 -20.54
C GLY A 425 2.58 -7.39 -21.14
N VAL A 426 3.09 -8.37 -20.38
CA VAL A 426 4.03 -9.40 -20.87
C VAL A 426 3.40 -10.16 -22.03
N GLN A 427 4.23 -10.53 -23.00
CA GLN A 427 3.87 -11.34 -24.15
C GLN A 427 4.69 -12.64 -24.14
N VAL A 428 4.15 -13.69 -24.77
CA VAL A 428 4.93 -14.92 -25.00
C VAL A 428 6.19 -14.56 -25.80
N GLY A 429 7.33 -15.12 -25.37
CA GLY A 429 8.64 -14.84 -25.93
C GLY A 429 9.36 -13.63 -25.32
N ASP A 430 8.72 -12.85 -24.44
CA ASP A 430 9.41 -11.79 -23.72
C ASP A 430 10.48 -12.36 -22.77
N PHE A 431 11.60 -11.67 -22.66
CA PHE A 431 12.67 -12.03 -21.72
C PHE A 431 12.43 -11.40 -20.37
N ILE A 432 12.37 -12.23 -19.32
CA ILE A 432 12.35 -11.81 -17.92
C ILE A 432 13.71 -12.15 -17.30
N ASP A 433 14.52 -11.12 -17.08
CA ASP A 433 15.87 -11.23 -16.55
C ASP A 433 15.87 -10.99 -15.04
N VAL A 434 16.39 -11.95 -14.28
CA VAL A 434 16.77 -11.79 -12.88
C VAL A 434 18.28 -11.67 -12.85
N ALA A 435 18.78 -10.45 -12.70
CA ALA A 435 20.19 -10.11 -12.79
C ALA A 435 20.75 -9.71 -11.42
N LEU A 436 21.96 -10.17 -11.11
CA LEU A 436 22.74 -9.70 -9.98
C LEU A 436 23.88 -8.82 -10.49
N ASP A 437 23.87 -7.56 -10.09
CA ASP A 437 24.81 -6.51 -10.46
C ASP A 437 25.72 -6.19 -9.26
N PRO A 438 27.05 -6.05 -9.43
CA PRO A 438 27.98 -5.71 -8.34
C PRO A 438 27.84 -4.25 -7.86
N GLN A 439 26.90 -3.46 -8.40
CA GLN A 439 26.62 -2.13 -7.89
C GLN A 439 26.12 -2.17 -6.44
N GLY A 440 26.91 -1.61 -5.53
CA GLY A 440 26.60 -1.44 -4.11
C GLY A 440 25.96 -0.10 -3.73
N PHE A 441 25.53 0.02 -2.46
CA PHE A 441 24.68 1.12 -1.95
C PHE A 441 25.32 2.51 -2.03
N ALA A 442 26.66 2.59 -1.91
CA ALA A 442 27.43 3.84 -2.04
C ALA A 442 27.96 4.09 -3.47
N GLY A 443 27.52 3.32 -4.46
CA GLY A 443 27.97 3.42 -5.86
C GLY A 443 29.30 2.69 -6.16
N GLY A 444 29.80 1.87 -5.23
CA GLY A 444 30.95 0.99 -5.49
C GLY A 444 30.56 -0.23 -6.33
N PHE A 445 31.47 -0.76 -7.13
CA PHE A 445 31.26 -1.91 -8.02
C PHE A 445 32.21 -3.08 -7.70
N GLY A 446 32.68 -3.19 -6.45
CA GLY A 446 33.62 -4.23 -6.05
C GLY A 446 32.91 -5.50 -5.61
N ASP A 447 33.31 -6.67 -6.14
CA ASP A 447 32.64 -7.96 -5.93
C ASP A 447 33.01 -8.73 -4.67
N GLY A 448 33.93 -8.20 -3.85
CA GLY A 448 34.33 -8.85 -2.60
C GLY A 448 33.14 -9.04 -1.67
N GLY A 449 32.75 -10.29 -1.40
CA GLY A 449 31.60 -10.63 -0.55
C GLY A 449 30.24 -10.56 -1.26
N ASP A 450 30.19 -10.45 -2.59
CA ASP A 450 28.95 -10.28 -3.36
C ASP A 450 28.25 -11.58 -3.77
N ARG A 451 28.77 -12.72 -3.31
CA ARG A 451 28.06 -14.01 -3.39
C ARG A 451 26.73 -13.95 -2.64
N CYS A 452 25.64 -14.15 -3.37
CA CYS A 452 24.29 -14.07 -2.83
C CYS A 452 23.51 -15.35 -3.06
N GLN A 453 22.58 -15.64 -2.15
CA GLN A 453 21.48 -16.53 -2.44
C GLN A 453 20.37 -15.73 -3.14
N VAL A 454 19.98 -16.14 -4.35
CA VAL A 454 18.96 -15.48 -5.17
C VAL A 454 17.94 -16.51 -5.65
N THR A 455 16.66 -16.23 -5.47
CA THR A 455 15.56 -17.00 -6.06
C THR A 455 14.51 -16.08 -6.65
N ALA A 456 13.79 -16.55 -7.65
CA ALA A 456 12.63 -15.89 -8.23
C ALA A 456 11.54 -16.92 -8.56
N VAL A 457 10.29 -16.60 -8.24
CA VAL A 457 9.10 -17.34 -8.62
C VAL A 457 8.18 -16.39 -9.39
N ILE A 458 7.86 -16.76 -10.61
CA ILE A 458 7.04 -15.99 -11.53
C ILE A 458 5.64 -16.56 -11.55
N ARG A 459 4.65 -15.69 -11.37
CA ARG A 459 3.23 -16.04 -11.43
C ARG A 459 2.54 -15.29 -12.56
N GLY A 460 1.71 -15.99 -13.30
CA GLY A 460 0.95 -15.43 -14.42
C GLY A 460 -0.33 -16.21 -14.64
N TYR A 461 -1.10 -15.81 -15.64
CA TYR A 461 -2.31 -16.54 -16.05
C TYR A 461 -1.90 -17.58 -17.08
N PRO A 462 -1.96 -18.89 -16.76
CA PRO A 462 -1.55 -19.95 -17.69
C PRO A 462 -2.60 -20.19 -18.78
N SER A 463 -3.82 -19.65 -18.63
CA SER A 463 -4.88 -19.74 -19.64
C SER A 463 -5.28 -18.35 -20.14
N LEU A 464 -5.85 -18.31 -21.35
CA LEU A 464 -6.28 -17.08 -22.01
C LEU A 464 -7.58 -16.51 -21.42
N THR A 465 -8.21 -17.19 -20.46
CA THR A 465 -9.52 -16.83 -19.89
C THR A 465 -9.58 -15.37 -19.40
N SER A 466 -8.52 -14.87 -18.78
CA SER A 466 -8.45 -13.47 -18.30
C SER A 466 -8.14 -12.45 -19.39
N GLN A 467 -7.79 -12.89 -20.60
CA GLN A 467 -7.56 -12.06 -21.79
C GLN A 467 -8.81 -11.95 -22.68
N ILE A 468 -9.82 -12.77 -22.43
CA ILE A 468 -11.08 -12.78 -23.18
C ILE A 468 -12.08 -11.88 -22.44
N GLN A 469 -12.31 -10.67 -22.96
CA GLN A 469 -13.23 -9.69 -22.35
C GLN A 469 -14.72 -10.01 -22.62
N GLY A 470 -15.01 -10.79 -23.66
CA GLY A 470 -16.37 -11.06 -24.11
C GLY A 470 -16.77 -12.51 -23.91
N ASP A 471 -17.87 -12.74 -23.19
CA ASP A 471 -18.51 -14.05 -23.10
C ASP A 471 -19.58 -14.18 -24.20
N ILE A 472 -19.35 -15.11 -25.13
CA ILE A 472 -20.30 -15.46 -26.19
C ILE A 472 -20.86 -16.88 -26.02
N GLU A 473 -20.63 -17.52 -24.87
CA GLU A 473 -21.04 -18.90 -24.58
C GLU A 473 -22.53 -19.10 -24.86
N PHE A 474 -23.37 -18.18 -24.36
CA PHE A 474 -24.82 -18.24 -24.55
C PHE A 474 -25.23 -18.30 -26.04
N PHE A 475 -24.47 -17.64 -26.93
CA PHE A 475 -24.76 -17.58 -28.36
C PHE A 475 -24.11 -18.71 -29.17
N MET A 476 -23.03 -19.30 -28.66
CA MET A 476 -22.15 -20.19 -29.42
C MET A 476 -22.19 -21.63 -28.95
N HIS A 477 -22.23 -21.86 -27.63
CA HIS A 477 -22.12 -23.20 -27.07
C HIS A 477 -23.27 -24.08 -27.54
N GLN A 478 -22.94 -25.16 -28.26
CA GLN A 478 -23.86 -26.08 -28.95
C GLN A 478 -24.65 -25.50 -30.15
N PHE A 479 -24.40 -24.26 -30.56
CA PHE A 479 -25.12 -23.63 -31.69
C PHE A 479 -24.26 -23.44 -32.94
N GLY A 480 -22.98 -23.09 -32.79
CA GLY A 480 -22.09 -22.82 -33.93
C GLY A 480 -20.63 -23.08 -33.60
N ALA A 481 -19.87 -23.58 -34.59
CA ALA A 481 -18.45 -23.92 -34.44
C ALA A 481 -17.49 -22.79 -34.85
N SER A 482 -18.01 -21.68 -35.37
CA SER A 482 -17.21 -20.58 -35.92
C SER A 482 -17.84 -19.22 -35.60
N VAL A 483 -17.00 -18.23 -35.30
CA VAL A 483 -17.38 -16.82 -35.14
C VAL A 483 -16.71 -15.97 -36.22
N TYR A 484 -17.48 -15.12 -36.88
CA TYR A 484 -16.95 -14.15 -37.84
C TYR A 484 -16.74 -12.80 -37.18
N LEU A 485 -15.50 -12.31 -37.18
CA LEU A 485 -15.13 -11.02 -36.60
C LEU A 485 -14.58 -10.10 -37.70
N ARG A 486 -15.00 -8.82 -37.67
CA ARG A 486 -14.48 -7.77 -38.56
C ARG A 486 -13.98 -6.59 -37.75
N LEU A 487 -12.66 -6.43 -37.73
CA LEU A 487 -11.97 -5.40 -36.97
C LEU A 487 -11.39 -4.35 -37.92
N PRO A 488 -12.02 -3.16 -38.06
CA PRO A 488 -11.46 -2.09 -38.87
C PRO A 488 -10.29 -1.42 -38.13
N PHE A 489 -9.23 -1.08 -38.86
CA PHE A 489 -8.17 -0.20 -38.38
C PHE A 489 -7.81 0.85 -39.42
N TYR A 490 -7.36 2.01 -38.97
CA TYR A 490 -7.01 3.14 -39.84
C TYR A 490 -5.51 3.19 -40.09
N VAL A 491 -5.13 3.34 -41.36
CA VAL A 491 -3.75 3.57 -41.78
C VAL A 491 -3.71 4.88 -42.54
N ALA A 492 -3.01 5.87 -41.99
CA ALA A 492 -2.96 7.22 -42.55
C ALA A 492 -2.28 7.27 -43.93
N ASP A 493 -1.22 6.47 -44.12
CA ASP A 493 -0.54 6.29 -45.39
C ASP A 493 -0.12 4.82 -45.56
N PRO A 494 -0.92 4.01 -46.27
CA PRO A 494 -0.60 2.60 -46.52
C PRO A 494 0.70 2.39 -47.30
N SER A 495 1.13 3.38 -48.10
CA SER A 495 2.35 3.27 -48.91
C SER A 495 3.64 3.33 -48.09
N ALA A 496 3.56 3.81 -46.85
CA ALA A 496 4.66 3.84 -45.90
C ALA A 496 4.91 2.49 -45.19
N ILE A 497 4.00 1.51 -45.33
CA ILE A 497 4.10 0.22 -44.66
C ILE A 497 4.75 -0.80 -45.60
N GLN A 498 5.94 -1.29 -45.23
CA GLN A 498 6.68 -2.29 -46.01
C GLN A 498 6.33 -3.74 -45.65
N PHE A 499 5.87 -3.98 -44.43
CA PHE A 499 5.46 -5.30 -43.95
C PHE A 499 4.42 -5.16 -42.82
N LEU A 500 3.57 -6.17 -42.69
CA LEU A 500 2.63 -6.34 -41.59
C LEU A 500 2.90 -7.70 -40.94
N THR A 501 2.80 -7.76 -39.61
CA THR A 501 2.94 -9.01 -38.87
C THR A 501 1.63 -9.28 -38.14
N LEU A 502 0.96 -10.38 -38.49
CA LEU A 502 -0.14 -10.93 -37.71
C LEU A 502 0.44 -11.81 -36.60
N ARG A 503 0.13 -11.49 -35.34
CA ARG A 503 0.36 -12.36 -34.19
C ARG A 503 -0.99 -12.83 -33.70
N MET A 504 -1.22 -14.14 -33.69
CA MET A 504 -2.52 -14.74 -33.40
C MET A 504 -2.34 -15.84 -32.38
N LYS A 505 -3.11 -15.77 -31.30
CA LYS A 505 -3.35 -16.89 -30.38
C LYS A 505 -4.71 -17.47 -30.73
N TYR A 506 -4.81 -18.78 -30.81
CA TYR A 506 -6.05 -19.44 -31.22
C TYR A 506 -6.18 -20.79 -30.53
N ASP A 507 -7.37 -21.07 -30.02
CA ASP A 507 -7.70 -22.34 -29.37
C ASP A 507 -7.96 -23.41 -30.43
N ASP A 508 -9.07 -23.32 -31.15
CA ASP A 508 -9.38 -24.28 -32.22
C ASP A 508 -8.62 -23.99 -33.52
N GLY A 509 -9.12 -23.08 -34.34
CA GLY A 509 -8.56 -22.75 -35.64
C GLY A 509 -8.98 -21.36 -36.09
N PHE A 510 -8.26 -20.80 -37.04
CA PHE A 510 -8.60 -19.49 -37.58
C PHE A 510 -8.28 -19.38 -39.07
N VAL A 511 -8.99 -18.45 -39.70
CA VAL A 511 -8.67 -17.96 -41.04
C VAL A 511 -8.76 -16.44 -41.00
N ALA A 512 -7.70 -15.77 -41.44
CA ALA A 512 -7.55 -14.33 -41.37
C ALA A 512 -7.50 -13.74 -42.78
N TRP A 513 -8.38 -12.79 -43.04
CA TRP A 513 -8.40 -12.02 -44.28
C TRP A 513 -8.09 -10.54 -44.00
N LEU A 514 -7.32 -9.93 -44.89
CA LEU A 514 -7.12 -8.48 -44.93
C LEU A 514 -7.76 -7.93 -46.21
N ASN A 515 -8.81 -7.13 -46.05
CA ASN A 515 -9.55 -6.52 -47.17
C ASN A 515 -10.00 -7.50 -48.26
N GLY A 516 -10.32 -8.74 -47.88
CA GLY A 516 -10.78 -9.80 -48.79
C GLY A 516 -9.69 -10.74 -49.29
N GLU A 517 -8.41 -10.43 -49.04
CA GLU A 517 -7.28 -11.32 -49.35
C GLU A 517 -6.95 -12.20 -48.13
N LEU A 518 -6.79 -13.51 -48.36
CA LEU A 518 -6.39 -14.45 -47.30
C LEU A 518 -4.92 -14.18 -46.93
N VAL A 519 -4.65 -13.87 -45.67
CA VAL A 519 -3.28 -13.56 -45.20
C VAL A 519 -2.69 -14.67 -44.32
N ALA A 520 -3.53 -15.43 -43.61
CA ALA A 520 -3.09 -16.57 -42.80
C ALA A 520 -4.25 -17.52 -42.49
N SER A 521 -3.95 -18.80 -42.29
CA SER A 521 -4.89 -19.78 -41.77
C SER A 521 -4.14 -20.85 -40.99
N ALA A 522 -4.72 -21.30 -39.88
CA ALA A 522 -4.20 -22.44 -39.12
C ALA A 522 -5.36 -23.30 -38.61
N ASN A 523 -5.17 -24.61 -38.66
CA ASN A 523 -6.14 -25.61 -38.21
C ASN A 523 -7.57 -25.43 -38.78
N ALA A 524 -7.67 -24.91 -40.01
CA ALA A 524 -8.94 -24.65 -40.69
C ALA A 524 -9.09 -25.53 -41.95
N PRO A 525 -10.32 -25.92 -42.33
CA PRO A 525 -10.57 -26.59 -43.61
C PRO A 525 -10.11 -25.74 -44.80
N ALA A 526 -9.75 -26.39 -45.91
CA ALA A 526 -9.27 -25.71 -47.11
C ALA A 526 -10.28 -24.73 -47.75
N ALA A 527 -11.58 -24.98 -47.54
CA ALA A 527 -12.68 -24.11 -47.97
C ALA A 527 -13.70 -24.01 -46.82
N PRO A 528 -13.44 -23.16 -45.81
CA PRO A 528 -14.28 -23.09 -44.62
C PRO A 528 -15.59 -22.37 -44.97
N GLU A 529 -16.72 -23.01 -44.66
CA GLU A 529 -18.03 -22.34 -44.58
C GLU A 529 -18.16 -21.60 -43.24
N TRP A 530 -19.20 -20.77 -43.11
CA TRP A 530 -19.41 -19.91 -41.92
C TRP A 530 -19.55 -20.69 -40.60
N ASN A 531 -19.89 -21.97 -40.66
CA ASN A 531 -20.06 -22.89 -39.53
C ASN A 531 -19.03 -24.02 -39.49
N ALA A 532 -17.91 -23.87 -40.21
CA ALA A 532 -16.86 -24.88 -40.21
C ALA A 532 -16.29 -25.09 -38.80
N ALA A 533 -15.92 -26.33 -38.49
CA ALA A 533 -15.12 -26.65 -37.31
C ALA A 533 -13.63 -26.67 -37.67
N ALA A 534 -12.77 -26.50 -36.66
CA ALA A 534 -11.34 -26.75 -36.82
C ALA A 534 -11.07 -28.22 -37.14
N LEU A 535 -9.91 -28.50 -37.75
CA LEU A 535 -9.57 -29.85 -38.19
C LEU A 535 -9.17 -30.76 -37.03
N THR A 536 -8.55 -30.20 -35.99
CA THR A 536 -8.13 -30.90 -34.78
C THR A 536 -8.43 -30.07 -33.53
N GLU A 537 -8.60 -30.72 -32.38
CA GLU A 537 -8.59 -30.03 -31.09
C GLU A 537 -7.15 -29.63 -30.72
N ARG A 538 -6.99 -28.55 -29.96
CA ARG A 538 -5.72 -28.11 -29.38
C ARG A 538 -5.90 -27.96 -27.87
N THR A 539 -4.80 -28.06 -27.14
CA THR A 539 -4.75 -27.81 -25.69
C THR A 539 -4.57 -26.32 -25.39
N ASP A 540 -4.98 -25.86 -24.20
CA ASP A 540 -4.74 -24.49 -23.74
C ASP A 540 -3.27 -24.04 -23.87
N ALA A 541 -2.33 -24.98 -23.66
CA ALA A 541 -0.90 -24.72 -23.81
C ALA A 541 -0.56 -24.39 -25.26
N GLU A 542 -1.02 -25.21 -26.21
CA GLU A 542 -0.85 -24.95 -27.65
C GLU A 542 -1.58 -23.67 -28.07
N ALA A 543 -2.75 -23.37 -27.49
CA ALA A 543 -3.50 -22.16 -27.80
C ALA A 543 -2.80 -20.86 -27.39
N SER A 544 -1.86 -20.96 -26.44
CA SER A 544 -1.19 -19.83 -25.81
C SER A 544 0.13 -19.41 -26.47
N GLU A 545 0.73 -20.29 -27.30
CA GLU A 545 1.91 -20.06 -28.16
C GLU A 545 1.59 -19.13 -29.34
#